data_AF-A0A851SMW2-F1
#
_entry.id   AF-A0A851SMW2-F1
#
_cell.length_a   1.000
_cell.length_b   1.000
_cell.length_c   1.000
_cell.angle_alpha   90.00
_cell.angle_beta   90.00
_cell.angle_gamma   90.00
#
_symmetry.space_group_name_H-M   'P 1'
#
loop_
_entity.id
_entity.type
_entity.pdbx_description
1 polymer ?
#
loop_
_entity_poly.entity_id
_entity_poly.type
_entity_poly.pdbx_seq_one_letter_code
_entity_poly.pdbx_strand_id
1 'polypeptide(L)'
;LEDLQDAFDFCFKVHYQPGEPHPGEHPEYLQELQALQAKLQNLDRQRREVLAQMQQLLGRSETLQELLQEELGGWRLRQQRLCLGAPGDINLRPLETWFTELGQGLFQLRQLLRALNDLRQKVTYERDPLVAETPLLEQRLQEQLTHLLKSAFVVEQQPSTPNAGKRPLVLRTANKFSARARLLVRLHDRNHHMEARIHIDRFRKFNILTSSSKTLLAGDSPQEGLICDFQYL
;
A
#
# COMPACT_ATOMS: atom_id res chain seq x y z
N LEU A 1 -2.61 2.70 -23.41
CA LEU A 1 -1.18 2.37 -23.60
C LEU A 1 -1.02 0.95 -24.13
N GLU A 2 -1.62 -0.05 -23.48
CA GLU A 2 -1.60 -1.45 -23.95
C GLU A 2 -2.07 -1.59 -25.41
N ASP A 3 -3.25 -1.07 -25.78
CA ASP A 3 -3.75 -1.13 -27.16
C ASP A 3 -2.79 -0.52 -28.19
N LEU A 4 -2.11 0.59 -27.84
CA LEU A 4 -1.12 1.22 -28.71
C LEU A 4 0.10 0.32 -28.91
N GLN A 5 0.48 -0.41 -27.86
CA GLN A 5 1.58 -1.34 -27.92
C GLN A 5 1.23 -2.58 -28.72
N ASP A 6 0.04 -3.14 -28.54
CA ASP A 6 -0.43 -4.29 -29.30
C ASP A 6 -0.57 -3.94 -30.80
N ALA A 7 -1.06 -2.73 -31.11
CA ALA A 7 -1.12 -2.24 -32.49
C ALA A 7 0.27 -2.00 -33.10
N PHE A 8 1.26 -1.60 -32.30
CA PHE A 8 2.65 -1.50 -32.75
C PHE A 8 3.25 -2.89 -32.99
N ASP A 9 3.12 -3.80 -32.02
CA ASP A 9 3.66 -5.17 -32.08
C ASP A 9 3.09 -5.95 -33.27
N PHE A 10 1.78 -5.82 -33.53
CA PHE A 10 1.15 -6.39 -34.70
C PHE A 10 1.78 -5.87 -36.00
N CYS A 11 1.87 -4.55 -36.17
CA CYS A 11 2.47 -3.99 -37.38
C CYS A 11 3.95 -4.35 -37.51
N PHE A 12 4.70 -4.37 -36.42
CA PHE A 12 6.11 -4.75 -36.44
C PHE A 12 6.28 -6.18 -36.95
N LYS A 13 5.49 -7.12 -36.43
CA LYS A 13 5.52 -8.53 -36.86
C LYS A 13 5.08 -8.74 -38.31
N VAL A 14 4.13 -7.94 -38.80
CA VAL A 14 3.64 -8.04 -40.18
C VAL A 14 4.66 -7.50 -41.18
N HIS A 15 5.26 -6.34 -40.89
CA HIS A 15 6.10 -5.61 -41.84
C HIS A 15 7.61 -5.88 -41.69
N TYR A 16 8.04 -6.53 -40.60
CA TYR A 16 9.45 -6.84 -40.34
C TYR A 16 9.64 -8.35 -40.10
N GLN A 17 10.15 -9.06 -41.11
CA GLN A 17 10.47 -10.49 -41.02
C GLN A 17 11.99 -10.72 -41.09
N PRO A 18 12.65 -11.13 -40.00
CA PRO A 18 14.10 -11.32 -40.00
C PRO A 18 14.53 -12.35 -41.08
N GLY A 19 15.39 -11.93 -42.01
CA GLY A 19 16.01 -12.83 -42.99
C GLY A 19 15.41 -12.81 -44.40
N GLU A 20 14.31 -12.09 -44.65
CA GLU A 20 13.88 -11.84 -46.02
C GLU A 20 14.75 -10.74 -46.68
N PRO A 21 15.11 -10.87 -47.97
CA PRO A 21 15.77 -9.82 -48.72
C PRO A 21 14.77 -8.66 -48.89
N HIS A 22 14.80 -7.72 -47.95
CA HIS A 22 14.06 -6.48 -48.05
C HIS A 22 14.75 -5.66 -49.14
N PRO A 23 14.13 -5.42 -50.30
CA PRO A 23 14.79 -4.64 -51.32
C PRO A 23 14.73 -3.21 -50.79
N GLY A 24 15.86 -2.72 -50.26
CA GLY A 24 16.03 -1.39 -49.68
C GLY A 24 15.78 -0.23 -50.64
N GLU A 25 15.15 -0.50 -51.78
CA GLU A 25 14.87 0.40 -52.90
C GLU A 25 13.36 0.52 -53.19
N HIS A 26 12.46 -0.24 -52.53
CA HIS A 26 11.01 -0.06 -52.72
C HIS A 26 10.46 1.08 -51.85
N PRO A 27 9.83 2.11 -52.46
CA PRO A 27 9.24 3.25 -51.73
C PRO A 27 8.20 2.84 -50.67
N GLU A 28 7.45 1.77 -50.94
CA GLU A 28 6.40 1.25 -50.05
C GLU A 28 6.98 0.75 -48.73
N TYR A 29 8.11 0.01 -48.77
CA TYR A 29 8.78 -0.50 -47.57
C TYR A 29 9.33 0.64 -46.70
N LEU A 30 9.90 1.68 -47.32
CA LEU A 30 10.36 2.87 -46.59
C LEU A 30 9.19 3.61 -45.91
N GLN A 31 8.02 3.67 -46.56
CA GLN A 31 6.83 4.29 -46.00
C GLN A 31 6.27 3.49 -44.81
N GLU A 32 6.29 2.16 -44.88
CA GLU A 32 5.91 1.27 -43.77
C GLU A 32 6.85 1.41 -42.56
N LEU A 33 8.17 1.49 -42.80
CA LEU A 33 9.15 1.76 -41.74
C LEU A 33 8.93 3.12 -41.07
N GLN A 34 8.62 4.16 -41.83
CA GLN A 34 8.28 5.48 -41.28
C GLN A 34 7.01 5.41 -40.42
N ALA A 35 6.00 4.67 -40.85
CA ALA A 35 4.76 4.47 -40.08
C ALA A 35 5.03 3.72 -38.77
N LEU A 36 5.86 2.67 -38.79
CA LEU A 36 6.29 1.95 -37.58
C LEU A 36 7.05 2.86 -36.61
N GLN A 37 7.97 3.68 -37.13
CA GLN A 37 8.73 4.63 -36.32
C GLN A 37 7.81 5.66 -35.66
N ALA A 38 6.82 6.19 -36.39
CA ALA A 38 5.84 7.12 -35.83
C ALA A 38 4.99 6.47 -34.71
N LYS A 39 4.59 5.20 -34.89
CA LYS A 39 3.89 4.43 -33.85
C LYS A 39 4.75 4.24 -32.60
N LEU A 40 6.04 3.91 -32.78
CA LEU A 40 6.98 3.74 -31.66
C LEU A 40 7.23 5.06 -30.91
N GLN A 41 7.36 6.18 -31.63
CA GLN A 41 7.48 7.50 -31.02
C GLN A 41 6.24 7.89 -30.22
N ASN A 42 5.04 7.57 -30.74
CA ASN A 42 3.81 7.79 -30.01
C ASN A 42 3.74 6.92 -28.75
N LEU A 43 4.14 5.66 -28.83
CA LEU A 43 4.25 4.76 -27.68
C LEU A 43 5.20 5.31 -26.62
N ASP A 44 6.39 5.77 -27.00
CA ASP A 44 7.37 6.37 -26.08
C ASP A 44 6.80 7.59 -25.37
N ARG A 45 6.18 8.50 -26.12
CA ARG A 45 5.52 9.68 -25.56
C ARG A 45 4.46 9.29 -24.51
N GLN A 46 3.64 8.28 -24.82
CA GLN A 46 2.62 7.78 -23.90
C GLN A 46 3.21 7.09 -22.66
N ARG A 47 4.32 6.35 -22.79
CA ARG A 47 5.03 5.77 -21.64
C ARG A 47 5.54 6.85 -20.69
N ARG A 48 6.18 7.89 -21.23
CA ARG A 48 6.66 9.05 -20.45
C ARG A 48 5.53 9.78 -19.75
N GLU A 49 4.40 9.98 -20.44
CA GLU A 49 3.23 10.65 -19.88
C GLU A 49 2.64 9.88 -18.70
N VAL A 50 2.48 8.56 -18.84
CA VAL A 50 2.00 7.70 -17.74
C VAL A 50 2.97 7.73 -16.56
N LEU A 51 4.28 7.60 -16.80
CA LEU A 51 5.29 7.65 -15.73
C LEU A 51 5.25 8.99 -14.99
N ALA A 52 5.15 10.11 -15.71
CA ALA A 52 5.04 11.44 -15.11
C ALA A 52 3.78 11.58 -14.24
N GLN A 53 2.63 11.08 -14.71
CA GLN A 53 1.40 11.08 -13.92
C GLN A 53 1.53 10.21 -12.66
N MET A 54 2.16 9.04 -12.75
CA MET A 54 2.40 8.17 -11.59
C MET A 54 3.35 8.83 -10.57
N GLN A 55 4.40 9.51 -11.03
CA GLN A 55 5.29 10.29 -10.17
C GLN A 55 4.55 11.40 -9.44
N GLN A 56 3.67 12.13 -10.14
CA GLN A 56 2.85 13.18 -9.53
C GLN A 56 1.86 12.62 -8.50
N LEU A 57 1.20 11.50 -8.81
CA LEU A 57 0.30 10.83 -7.87
C LEU A 57 1.03 10.36 -6.62
N LEU A 58 2.20 9.72 -6.77
CA LEU A 58 3.05 9.34 -5.64
C LEU A 58 3.48 10.53 -4.79
N GLY A 59 3.81 11.67 -5.40
CA GLY A 59 4.13 12.89 -4.66
C GLY A 59 2.94 13.43 -3.87
N ARG A 60 1.73 13.43 -4.45
CA ARG A 60 0.50 13.84 -3.72
C ARG A 60 0.17 12.87 -2.59
N SER A 61 0.39 11.57 -2.79
CA SER A 61 0.21 10.55 -1.76
C SER A 61 1.14 10.77 -0.56
N GLU A 62 2.37 11.28 -0.76
CA GLU A 62 3.28 11.62 0.35
C GLU A 62 2.73 12.74 1.21
N THR A 63 2.25 13.82 0.58
CA THR A 63 1.63 14.95 1.31
C THR A 63 0.41 14.49 2.12
N LEU A 64 -0.43 13.62 1.55
CA LEU A 64 -1.56 13.04 2.27
C LEU A 64 -1.10 12.14 3.42
N GLN A 65 -0.03 11.39 3.21
CA GLN A 65 0.54 10.51 4.23
C GLN A 65 1.10 11.30 5.42
N GLU A 66 1.75 12.44 5.18
CA GLU A 66 2.20 13.38 6.21
C GLU A 66 1.02 13.91 7.03
N LEU A 67 -0.04 14.39 6.37
CA LEU A 67 -1.26 14.85 7.03
C LEU A 67 -1.89 13.75 7.90
N LEU A 68 -1.90 12.50 7.42
CA LEU A 68 -2.40 11.36 8.21
C LEU A 68 -1.54 11.07 9.45
N GLN A 69 -0.24 11.29 9.39
CA GLN A 69 0.61 11.17 10.59
C GLN A 69 0.27 12.24 11.62
N GLU A 70 0.03 13.48 11.19
CA GLU A 70 -0.38 14.56 12.08
C GLU A 70 -1.71 14.26 12.77
N GLU A 71 -2.73 13.86 12.00
CA GLU A 71 -4.04 13.48 12.53
C GLU A 71 -3.97 12.28 13.46
N LEU A 72 -3.15 11.28 13.11
CA LEU A 72 -2.90 10.12 13.97
C LEU A 72 -2.19 10.53 15.26
N GLY A 73 -1.22 11.44 15.20
CA GLY A 73 -0.55 12.02 16.35
C GLY A 73 -1.53 12.75 17.27
N GLY A 74 -2.42 13.56 16.70
CA GLY A 74 -3.51 14.22 17.42
C GLY A 74 -4.45 13.22 18.11
N TRP A 75 -4.81 12.13 17.42
CA TRP A 75 -5.59 11.04 18.02
C TRP A 75 -4.85 10.35 19.18
N ARG A 76 -3.56 10.04 19.04
CA ARG A 76 -2.75 9.44 20.12
C ARG A 76 -2.71 10.35 21.36
N LEU A 77 -2.56 11.66 21.17
CA LEU A 77 -2.58 12.63 22.26
C LEU A 77 -3.95 12.67 22.97
N ARG A 78 -5.05 12.64 22.21
CA ARG A 78 -6.41 12.53 22.77
C ARG A 78 -6.58 11.24 23.58
N GLN A 79 -6.11 10.10 23.06
CA GLN A 79 -6.17 8.81 23.76
C GLN A 79 -5.37 8.85 25.07
N GLN A 80 -4.17 9.44 25.07
CA GLN A 80 -3.35 9.59 26.28
C GLN A 80 -4.07 10.43 27.34
N ARG A 81 -4.66 11.57 26.95
CA ARG A 81 -5.43 12.42 27.88
C ARG A 81 -6.65 11.69 28.43
N LEU A 82 -7.34 10.91 27.59
CA LEU A 82 -8.48 10.10 28.03
C LEU A 82 -8.06 9.02 29.04
N CYS A 83 -6.89 8.41 28.88
CA CYS A 83 -6.34 7.47 29.86
C CYS A 83 -6.07 8.12 31.23
N LEU A 84 -5.83 9.44 31.26
CA LEU A 84 -5.65 10.22 32.48
C LEU A 84 -6.98 10.74 33.06
N GLY A 85 -8.12 10.40 32.45
CA GLY A 85 -9.45 10.78 32.92
C GLY A 85 -10.03 12.05 32.27
N ALA A 86 -9.35 12.64 31.28
CA ALA A 86 -9.93 13.75 30.53
C ALA A 86 -11.10 13.25 29.65
N PRO A 87 -12.17 14.05 29.47
CA PRO A 87 -13.18 13.75 28.47
C PRO A 87 -12.57 13.88 27.07
N GLY A 88 -13.01 13.04 26.13
CA GLY A 88 -12.55 13.13 24.75
C GLY A 88 -13.19 12.08 23.86
N ASP A 89 -13.22 12.36 22.56
CA ASP A 89 -13.55 11.39 21.53
C ASP A 89 -12.26 10.78 20.97
N ILE A 90 -12.24 9.46 20.89
CA ILE A 90 -11.15 8.64 20.33
C ILE A 90 -11.65 7.77 19.17
N ASN A 91 -12.76 8.16 18.53
CA ASN A 91 -13.31 7.48 17.38
C ASN A 91 -12.29 7.39 16.23
N LEU A 92 -11.90 6.16 15.90
CA LEU A 92 -10.94 5.86 14.85
C LEU A 92 -11.55 5.82 13.44
N ARG A 93 -12.88 5.90 13.30
CA ARG A 93 -13.55 5.74 12.00
C ARG A 93 -13.05 6.70 10.91
N PRO A 94 -12.88 8.01 11.15
CA PRO A 94 -12.37 8.91 10.12
C PRO A 94 -10.96 8.53 9.66
N LEU A 95 -10.06 8.23 10.62
CA LEU A 95 -8.70 7.79 10.33
C LEU A 95 -8.71 6.46 9.55
N GLU A 96 -9.51 5.49 9.95
CA GLU A 96 -9.63 4.21 9.25
C GLU A 96 -10.08 4.41 7.79
N THR A 97 -11.05 5.29 7.54
CA THR A 97 -11.47 5.63 6.18
C THR A 97 -10.29 6.23 5.40
N TRP A 98 -9.62 7.26 5.92
CA TRP A 98 -8.56 7.92 5.17
C TRP A 98 -7.33 7.04 4.93
N PHE A 99 -6.93 6.24 5.93
CA PHE A 99 -5.88 5.24 5.76
C PHE A 99 -6.23 4.18 4.71
N THR A 100 -7.49 3.75 4.69
CA THR A 100 -7.98 2.76 3.73
C THR A 100 -7.99 3.32 2.31
N GLU A 101 -8.52 4.54 2.09
CA GLU A 101 -8.56 5.17 0.78
C GLU A 101 -7.15 5.43 0.22
N LEU A 102 -6.24 5.97 1.04
CA LEU A 102 -4.84 6.14 0.63
C LEU A 102 -4.18 4.79 0.30
N GLY A 103 -4.40 3.78 1.16
CA GLY A 103 -3.89 2.44 0.94
C GLY A 103 -4.38 1.83 -0.38
N GLN A 104 -5.68 1.95 -0.68
CA GLN A 104 -6.25 1.48 -1.94
C GLN A 104 -5.60 2.16 -3.15
N GLY A 105 -5.43 3.49 -3.11
CA GLY A 105 -4.75 4.22 -4.18
C GLY A 105 -3.30 3.75 -4.40
N LEU A 106 -2.54 3.54 -3.33
CA LEU A 106 -1.18 3.02 -3.41
C LEU A 106 -1.13 1.58 -3.95
N PHE A 107 -2.06 0.72 -3.55
CA PHE A 107 -2.16 -0.64 -4.10
C PHE A 107 -2.54 -0.65 -5.59
N GLN A 108 -3.43 0.24 -6.02
CA GLN A 108 -3.76 0.41 -7.44
C GLN A 108 -2.54 0.86 -8.23
N LEU A 109 -1.78 1.84 -7.75
CA LEU A 109 -0.50 2.24 -8.36
C LEU A 109 0.48 1.08 -8.46
N ARG A 110 0.51 0.18 -7.46
CA ARG A 110 1.36 -1.02 -7.50
C ARG A 110 0.95 -1.99 -8.61
N GLN A 111 -0.35 -2.18 -8.83
CA GLN A 111 -0.84 -3.01 -9.93
C GLN A 111 -0.53 -2.37 -11.29
N LEU A 112 -0.67 -1.04 -11.40
CA LEU A 112 -0.30 -0.32 -12.62
C LEU A 112 1.20 -0.45 -12.93
N LEU A 113 2.09 -0.36 -11.93
CA LEU A 113 3.53 -0.60 -12.13
C LEU A 113 3.82 -2.02 -12.62
N ARG A 114 3.11 -3.03 -12.09
CA ARG A 114 3.24 -4.42 -12.58
C ARG A 114 2.82 -4.53 -14.05
N ALA A 115 1.66 -3.97 -14.41
CA ALA A 115 1.20 -3.95 -15.80
C ALA A 115 2.19 -3.23 -16.74
N LEU A 116 2.81 -2.13 -16.29
CA LEU A 116 3.85 -1.45 -17.06
C LEU A 116 5.10 -2.32 -17.24
N ASN A 117 5.51 -3.09 -16.24
CA ASN A 117 6.61 -4.04 -16.37
C ASN A 117 6.27 -5.18 -17.35
N ASP A 118 5.03 -5.67 -17.35
CA ASP A 118 4.57 -6.68 -18.31
C ASP A 118 4.60 -6.11 -19.75
N LEU A 119 4.13 -4.87 -19.94
CA LEU A 119 4.25 -4.16 -21.22
C LEU A 119 5.72 -3.98 -21.64
N ARG A 120 6.61 -3.64 -20.70
CA ARG A 120 8.05 -3.54 -20.97
C ARG A 120 8.65 -4.87 -21.43
N GLN A 121 8.23 -5.99 -20.86
CA GLN A 121 8.70 -7.32 -21.26
C GLN A 121 8.29 -7.67 -22.70
N LYS A 122 7.12 -7.20 -23.15
CA LYS A 122 6.63 -7.41 -24.52
C LYS A 122 7.38 -6.55 -25.54
N VAL A 123 7.59 -5.26 -25.26
CA VAL A 123 8.25 -4.30 -26.16
C VAL A 123 9.18 -3.40 -25.37
N THR A 124 10.46 -3.35 -25.76
CA THR A 124 11.45 -2.43 -25.21
C THR A 124 12.40 -1.94 -26.31
N TYR A 125 13.15 -0.88 -26.04
CA TYR A 125 13.99 -0.20 -27.01
C TYR A 125 15.10 0.61 -26.30
N GLU A 126 16.04 1.16 -27.08
CA GLU A 126 17.10 1.99 -26.52
C GLU A 126 16.52 3.21 -25.81
N ARG A 127 16.94 3.46 -24.56
CA ARG A 127 16.46 4.57 -23.72
C ARG A 127 14.95 4.51 -23.41
N ASP A 128 14.39 3.31 -23.37
CA ASP A 128 13.02 3.07 -22.89
C ASP A 128 12.86 3.59 -21.44
N PRO A 129 11.96 4.57 -21.22
CA PRO A 129 11.77 5.16 -19.90
C PRO A 129 11.24 4.14 -18.89
N LEU A 130 10.56 3.08 -19.33
CA LEU A 130 10.11 2.00 -18.43
C LEU A 130 11.27 1.17 -17.87
N VAL A 131 12.45 1.18 -18.48
CA VAL A 131 13.64 0.51 -17.94
C VAL A 131 14.28 1.35 -16.84
N ALA A 132 14.38 2.66 -17.06
CA ALA A 132 15.06 3.57 -16.16
C ALA A 132 14.21 3.98 -14.94
N GLU A 133 12.91 4.23 -15.14
CA GLU A 133 12.09 4.90 -14.13
C GLU A 133 11.22 3.95 -13.28
N THR A 134 10.78 2.80 -13.81
CA THR A 134 9.90 1.89 -13.03
C THR A 134 10.55 1.36 -11.75
N PRO A 135 11.85 0.99 -11.70
CA PRO A 135 12.45 0.50 -10.46
C PRO A 135 12.47 1.56 -9.34
N LEU A 136 12.69 2.83 -9.71
CA LEU A 136 12.69 3.94 -8.77
C LEU A 136 11.29 4.20 -8.22
N LEU A 137 10.27 4.14 -9.09
CA LEU A 137 8.87 4.27 -8.68
C LEU A 137 8.42 3.11 -7.78
N GLU A 138 8.84 1.89 -8.09
CA GLU A 138 8.54 0.72 -7.27
C GLU A 138 9.15 0.83 -5.87
N GLN A 139 10.40 1.25 -5.77
CA GLN A 139 11.06 1.44 -4.48
C GLN A 139 10.31 2.50 -3.64
N ARG A 140 10.05 3.67 -4.23
CA ARG A 140 9.35 4.77 -3.54
C ARG A 140 7.94 4.37 -3.10
N LEU A 141 7.19 3.68 -3.97
CA LEU A 141 5.87 3.17 -3.64
C LEU A 141 5.93 2.12 -2.51
N GLN A 142 6.91 1.23 -2.52
CA GLN A 142 7.10 0.22 -1.49
C GLN A 142 7.42 0.86 -0.13
N GLU A 143 8.24 1.91 -0.11
CA GLU A 143 8.55 2.68 1.09
C GLU A 143 7.29 3.36 1.66
N GLN A 144 6.49 4.02 0.81
CA GLN A 144 5.22 4.64 1.22
C GLN A 144 4.23 3.62 1.77
N LEU A 145 3.98 2.51 1.06
CA LEU A 145 3.11 1.42 1.52
C LEU A 145 3.58 0.85 2.86
N THR A 146 4.88 0.65 3.01
CA THR A 146 5.47 0.12 4.25
C THR A 146 5.23 1.08 5.41
N HIS A 147 5.45 2.37 5.21
CA HIS A 147 5.23 3.39 6.23
C HIS A 147 3.73 3.54 6.57
N LEU A 148 2.85 3.55 5.57
CA LEU A 148 1.41 3.59 5.77
C LEU A 148 0.94 2.41 6.63
N LEU A 149 1.32 1.18 6.27
CA LEU A 149 0.90 -0.02 6.99
C LEU A 149 1.47 -0.08 8.41
N LYS A 150 2.74 0.33 8.60
CA LYS A 150 3.36 0.40 9.94
C LYS A 150 2.66 1.41 10.85
N SER A 151 2.30 2.58 10.31
CA SER A 151 1.64 3.63 11.09
C SER A 151 0.16 3.33 11.36
N ALA A 152 -0.49 2.56 10.48
CA ALA A 152 -1.88 2.14 10.60
C ALA A 152 -2.16 1.14 11.72
N PHE A 153 -1.14 0.42 12.23
CA PHE A 153 -1.33 -0.52 13.33
C PHE A 153 -1.26 0.20 14.68
N VAL A 154 -2.40 0.32 15.35
CA VAL A 154 -2.57 1.12 16.57
C VAL A 154 -3.16 0.32 17.71
N VAL A 155 -2.86 0.72 18.95
CA VAL A 155 -3.54 0.21 20.14
C VAL A 155 -4.80 1.04 20.36
N GLU A 156 -5.97 0.52 19.98
CA GLU A 156 -7.28 1.18 20.16
C GLU A 156 -7.68 1.26 21.63
N GLN A 157 -7.49 0.16 22.38
CA GLN A 157 -7.75 0.10 23.83
C GLN A 157 -6.45 -0.26 24.55
N GLN A 158 -5.97 0.69 25.35
CA GLN A 158 -4.78 0.51 26.18
C GLN A 158 -5.00 -0.59 27.24
N PRO A 159 -3.93 -1.30 27.66
CA PRO A 159 -4.01 -2.34 28.67
C PRO A 159 -4.73 -1.89 29.93
N SER A 160 -5.79 -2.58 30.33
CA SER A 160 -6.54 -2.27 31.54
C SER A 160 -7.16 -3.50 32.20
N THR A 161 -7.32 -3.46 33.53
CA THR A 161 -8.00 -4.52 34.28
C THR A 161 -9.53 -4.34 34.23
N PRO A 162 -10.33 -5.42 34.25
CA PRO A 162 -11.80 -5.35 34.14
C PRO A 162 -12.54 -4.59 35.26
N ASN A 163 -11.92 -4.39 36.44
CA ASN A 163 -12.62 -3.88 37.63
C ASN A 163 -12.70 -2.34 37.72
N ALA A 164 -13.75 -1.86 38.41
CA ALA A 164 -14.38 -0.53 38.37
C ALA A 164 -13.53 0.73 38.68
N GLY A 165 -12.26 0.59 39.06
CA GLY A 165 -11.35 1.72 39.21
C GLY A 165 -10.55 1.93 37.92
N LYS A 166 -11.13 2.64 36.92
CA LYS A 166 -10.52 2.88 35.59
C LYS A 166 -9.15 3.58 35.67
N ARG A 167 -8.09 2.82 35.93
CA ARG A 167 -6.69 3.26 35.77
C ARG A 167 -6.07 2.43 34.64
N PRO A 168 -6.33 2.78 33.37
CA PRO A 168 -5.62 2.16 32.26
C PRO A 168 -4.11 2.32 32.45
N LEU A 169 -3.33 1.39 31.90
CA LEU A 169 -1.87 1.30 32.00
C LEU A 169 -1.31 0.87 33.36
N VAL A 170 -2.15 0.64 34.38
CA VAL A 170 -1.72 0.08 35.68
C VAL A 170 -2.16 -1.37 35.77
N LEU A 171 -1.19 -2.29 35.65
CA LEU A 171 -1.43 -3.73 35.72
C LEU A 171 -0.89 -4.31 37.03
N ARG A 172 -1.65 -5.23 37.62
CA ARG A 172 -1.22 -6.02 38.77
C ARG A 172 -0.90 -7.43 38.31
N THR A 173 0.20 -7.98 38.79
CA THR A 173 0.57 -9.39 38.51
C THR A 173 -0.54 -10.33 38.96
N ALA A 174 -0.71 -11.44 38.23
CA ALA A 174 -1.78 -12.44 38.43
C ALA A 174 -3.22 -11.93 38.24
N ASN A 175 -3.42 -10.64 37.95
CA ASN A 175 -4.73 -10.13 37.54
C ASN A 175 -4.86 -10.16 36.03
N LYS A 176 -6.05 -10.54 35.56
CA LYS A 176 -6.41 -10.50 34.14
C LYS A 176 -6.47 -9.06 33.64
N PHE A 177 -6.00 -8.84 32.43
CA PHE A 177 -6.17 -7.56 31.73
C PHE A 177 -6.60 -7.77 30.29
N SER A 178 -7.01 -6.67 29.64
CA SER A 178 -7.38 -6.68 28.23
C SER A 178 -6.71 -5.53 27.51
N ALA A 179 -6.42 -5.72 26.22
CA ALA A 179 -5.91 -4.71 25.31
C ALA A 179 -6.44 -4.98 23.90
N ARG A 180 -6.70 -3.92 23.13
CA ARG A 180 -7.20 -4.04 21.76
C ARG A 180 -6.29 -3.31 20.80
N ALA A 181 -5.84 -3.99 19.76
CA ALA A 181 -5.16 -3.39 18.63
C ALA A 181 -6.08 -3.37 17.41
N ARG A 182 -5.86 -2.40 16.52
CA ARG A 182 -6.59 -2.23 15.27
C ARG A 182 -5.62 -1.90 14.14
N LEU A 183 -5.86 -2.45 12.96
CA LEU A 183 -5.24 -2.01 11.73
C LEU A 183 -6.20 -1.06 11.01
N LEU A 184 -5.78 0.20 10.82
CA LEU A 184 -6.59 1.27 10.21
C LEU A 184 -6.74 1.14 8.69
N VAL A 185 -6.01 0.22 8.06
CA VAL A 185 -6.15 -0.09 6.63
C VAL A 185 -7.02 -1.32 6.49
N ARG A 186 -8.19 -1.18 5.87
CA ARG A 186 -9.04 -2.34 5.53
C ARG A 186 -8.46 -3.05 4.32
N LEU A 187 -7.89 -4.23 4.57
CA LEU A 187 -7.42 -5.12 3.51
C LEU A 187 -8.57 -6.03 3.09
N HIS A 188 -9.00 -5.93 1.83
CA HIS A 188 -10.07 -6.77 1.27
C HIS A 188 -9.61 -8.18 0.90
N ASP A 189 -8.31 -8.45 0.98
CA ASP A 189 -7.75 -9.78 0.73
C ASP A 189 -7.96 -10.69 1.95
N ARG A 190 -8.98 -11.55 1.86
CA ARG A 190 -9.34 -12.54 2.89
C ARG A 190 -8.43 -13.78 2.88
N ASN A 191 -7.54 -13.93 1.90
CA ASN A 191 -6.76 -15.16 1.71
C ASN A 191 -5.48 -15.21 2.56
N HIS A 192 -5.12 -14.10 3.21
CA HIS A 192 -3.93 -14.02 4.06
C HIS A 192 -4.34 -13.74 5.51
N HIS A 193 -4.09 -14.70 6.39
CA HIS A 193 -4.32 -14.53 7.82
C HIS A 193 -3.17 -13.72 8.44
N MET A 194 -3.49 -12.58 9.03
CA MET A 194 -2.55 -11.81 9.84
C MET A 194 -2.67 -12.22 11.30
N GLU A 195 -1.53 -12.48 11.95
CA GLU A 195 -1.45 -12.81 13.37
C GLU A 195 -0.73 -11.67 14.13
N ALA A 196 -1.38 -11.11 15.15
CA ALA A 196 -0.76 -10.19 16.08
C ALA A 196 -0.28 -10.93 17.32
N ARG A 197 0.91 -10.56 17.81
CA ARG A 197 1.49 -11.12 19.04
C ARG A 197 1.80 -10.01 20.04
N ILE A 198 1.38 -10.22 21.29
CA ILE A 198 1.64 -9.31 22.40
C ILE A 198 2.76 -9.86 23.28
N HIS A 199 3.68 -8.99 23.69
CA HIS A 199 4.80 -9.34 24.56
C HIS A 199 5.00 -8.22 25.60
N ILE A 200 5.46 -8.58 26.80
CA ILE A 200 5.80 -7.62 27.87
C ILE A 200 7.30 -7.72 28.20
N ASP A 201 7.88 -6.59 28.60
CA ASP A 201 9.32 -6.32 28.69
C ASP A 201 10.17 -7.37 29.44
N ARG A 202 11.45 -7.43 29.02
CA ARG A 202 12.48 -8.41 29.37
C ARG A 202 13.37 -7.98 30.56
N PHE A 203 13.35 -6.72 30.99
CA PHE A 203 14.30 -6.22 32.00
C PHE A 203 14.02 -6.72 33.42
N ARG A 204 12.74 -6.73 33.82
CA ARG A 204 12.29 -7.37 35.08
C ARG A 204 11.63 -8.73 34.85
N LYS A 205 11.67 -9.23 33.59
CA LYS A 205 11.11 -10.50 33.08
C LYS A 205 9.69 -10.79 33.57
N PHE A 206 8.71 -10.14 32.96
CA PHE A 206 7.30 -10.54 33.10
C PHE A 206 6.90 -11.45 31.94
N ASN A 207 6.00 -12.40 32.19
CA ASN A 207 5.46 -13.29 31.16
C ASN A 207 3.94 -13.11 31.07
N ILE A 208 3.42 -13.10 29.85
CA ILE A 208 1.99 -13.28 29.57
C ILE A 208 1.74 -14.78 29.58
N LEU A 209 0.88 -15.25 30.47
CA LEU A 209 0.68 -16.69 30.75
C LEU A 209 -0.43 -17.31 29.90
N THR A 210 -1.18 -16.48 29.18
CA THR A 210 -2.33 -16.83 28.34
C THR A 210 -1.96 -16.71 26.86
N SER A 211 -2.92 -16.92 25.94
CA SER A 211 -2.67 -16.82 24.49
C SER A 211 -2.11 -15.45 24.12
N SER A 212 -0.81 -15.39 23.86
CA SER A 212 -0.08 -14.17 23.48
C SER A 212 -0.21 -13.86 21.99
N SER A 213 -0.88 -14.71 21.22
CA SER A 213 -1.18 -14.47 19.80
C SER A 213 -2.67 -14.52 19.52
N LYS A 214 -3.08 -13.68 18.56
CA LYS A 214 -4.45 -13.60 18.06
C LYS A 214 -4.45 -13.20 16.59
N THR A 215 -5.30 -13.87 15.82
CA THR A 215 -5.54 -13.53 14.41
C THR A 215 -6.31 -12.22 14.32
N LEU A 216 -5.92 -11.32 13.41
CA LEU A 216 -6.74 -10.17 13.07
C LEU A 216 -7.98 -10.67 12.34
N LEU A 217 -9.14 -10.40 12.92
CA LEU A 217 -10.43 -10.71 12.31
C LEU A 217 -11.06 -9.41 11.83
N ALA A 218 -11.68 -9.45 10.65
CA ALA A 218 -12.71 -8.48 10.34
C ALA A 218 -13.83 -8.74 11.36
N GLY A 219 -14.26 -7.71 12.07
CA GLY A 219 -15.30 -7.92 13.09
C GLY A 219 -16.63 -8.34 12.47
N ASP A 220 -17.59 -8.66 13.32
CA ASP A 220 -18.84 -9.34 12.93
C ASP A 220 -19.75 -8.46 12.06
N SER A 221 -19.47 -7.15 12.00
CA SER A 221 -20.15 -6.19 11.13
C SER A 221 -19.22 -5.66 10.03
N PRO A 222 -19.73 -5.33 8.83
CA PRO A 222 -18.94 -4.66 7.78
C PRO A 222 -18.41 -3.27 8.19
N GLN A 223 -18.84 -2.78 9.37
CA GLN A 223 -18.38 -1.55 10.00
C GLN A 223 -17.21 -1.78 10.95
N GLU A 224 -16.96 -3.03 11.37
CA GLU A 224 -15.80 -3.37 12.19
C GLU A 224 -14.57 -3.56 11.30
N GLY A 225 -13.55 -2.75 11.57
CA GLY A 225 -12.25 -2.87 10.91
C GLY A 225 -11.52 -4.15 11.29
N LEU A 226 -10.25 -4.23 10.90
CA LEU A 226 -9.39 -5.35 11.25
C LEU A 226 -8.90 -5.18 12.69
N ILE A 227 -9.46 -5.95 13.62
CA ILE A 227 -9.26 -5.81 15.06
C ILE A 227 -8.60 -7.06 15.63
N CYS A 228 -7.74 -6.85 16.62
CA CYS A 228 -7.18 -7.88 17.47
C CYS A 228 -7.47 -7.55 18.94
N ASP A 229 -8.48 -8.21 19.50
CA ASP A 229 -8.91 -7.99 20.88
C ASP A 229 -8.30 -9.03 21.81
N PHE A 230 -7.28 -8.68 22.58
CA PHE A 230 -6.69 -9.54 23.60
C PHE A 230 -7.48 -9.39 24.90
N GLN A 231 -8.26 -10.40 25.24
CA GLN A 231 -9.08 -10.43 26.44
C GLN A 231 -8.53 -11.45 27.44
N TYR A 232 -8.60 -11.11 28.72
CA TYR A 232 -8.22 -11.99 29.83
C TYR A 232 -6.76 -12.47 29.77
N LEU A 233 -5.85 -11.57 29.38
CA LEU A 233 -4.42 -11.80 29.36
C LEU A 233 -3.85 -12.06 30.76
#